data_AF-A0A388QN59-F1
#
_entry.id   AF-A0A388QN59-F1
#
_cell.length_a   1.000
_cell.length_b   1.000
_cell.length_c   1.000
_cell.angle_alpha   90.00
_cell.angle_beta   90.00
_cell.angle_gamma   90.00
#
_symmetry.space_group_name_H-M   'P 1'
#
loop_
_entity.id
_entity.type
_entity.pdbx_description
1 polymer ?
#
loop_
_entity_poly.entity_id
_entity_poly.type
_entity_poly.pdbx_seq_one_letter_code
_entity_poly.pdbx_strand_id
1 'polypeptide(L)'
;MIDYSQLLLLGAISGFTIFLGLPLPAMKNLSAKAKGFLNALSLGILIFLIIDIFSHAWEPTEEIVSNAFVGSASFGDGIIHLIALFGGIAIGLFGLVWYEHEATIKRVPHILSLENIKKGDDHLHQLFHETSAYRLAMMIAVGIGFHNFSEGLAIGQSYAAGEVGLALLLIMGFATHNATEGFGIAGPITGLSKKPSIRFMILLGVIGGGPTFIGTLLGSLWFSSITYILFLSIAGGALIYVSMLMYNTGRKHTTNSIIMIGIFVGLCIGFGTDLIIHLGEL
;
A
#
# COMPACT_ATOMS: atom_id res chain seq x y z
N MET A 1 -25.30 17.59 -2.37
CA MET A 1 -24.88 16.44 -3.20
C MET A 1 -23.55 16.81 -3.83
N ILE A 2 -22.54 15.94 -3.74
CA ILE A 2 -21.29 16.16 -4.47
C ILE A 2 -21.53 15.80 -5.94
N ASP A 3 -21.02 16.62 -6.86
CA ASP A 3 -21.05 16.28 -8.27
C ASP A 3 -19.90 15.33 -8.66
N TYR A 4 -19.95 14.80 -9.88
CA TYR A 4 -18.96 13.84 -10.36
C TYR A 4 -17.53 14.39 -10.38
N SER A 5 -17.37 15.67 -10.70
CA SER A 5 -16.05 16.31 -10.71
C SER A 5 -15.48 16.47 -9.30
N GLN A 6 -16.35 16.75 -8.32
CA GLN A 6 -16.00 16.80 -6.91
C GLN A 6 -15.59 15.44 -6.38
N LEU A 7 -16.30 14.36 -6.73
CA LEU A 7 -15.91 12.99 -6.38
C LEU A 7 -14.49 12.68 -6.86
N LEU A 8 -14.21 12.91 -8.14
CA LEU A 8 -12.91 12.62 -8.73
C LEU A 8 -11.80 13.47 -8.09
N LEU A 9 -12.06 14.75 -7.82
CA LEU A 9 -11.12 15.62 -7.13
C LEU A 9 -10.83 15.13 -5.71
N LEU A 10 -11.86 14.74 -4.96
CA LEU A 10 -11.73 14.26 -3.59
C LEU A 10 -11.03 12.90 -3.54
N GLY A 11 -11.32 11.99 -4.47
CA GLY A 11 -10.58 10.73 -4.64
C GLY A 11 -9.10 10.96 -4.94
N ALA A 12 -8.78 11.94 -5.80
CA ALA A 12 -7.40 12.34 -6.05
C ALA A 12 -6.72 12.94 -4.80
N ILE A 13 -7.42 13.80 -4.07
CA ILE A 13 -6.92 14.40 -2.82
C ILE A 13 -6.63 13.30 -1.80
N SER A 14 -7.54 12.34 -1.64
CA SER A 14 -7.38 11.21 -0.73
C SER A 14 -6.10 10.41 -1.03
N GLY A 15 -5.87 10.02 -2.28
CA GLY A 15 -4.64 9.32 -2.66
C GLY A 15 -3.38 10.19 -2.53
N PHE A 16 -3.46 11.47 -2.87
CA PHE A 16 -2.31 12.37 -2.83
C PHE A 16 -1.94 12.90 -1.45
N THR A 17 -2.69 12.58 -0.38
CA THR A 17 -2.21 12.86 0.98
C THR A 17 -0.93 12.10 1.29
N ILE A 18 -0.59 11.05 0.53
CA ILE A 18 0.71 10.35 0.61
C ILE A 18 1.92 11.28 0.48
N PHE A 19 1.76 12.39 -0.25
CA PHE A 19 2.79 13.42 -0.36
C PHE A 19 3.11 14.13 0.96
N LEU A 20 2.26 14.01 1.99
CA LEU A 20 2.54 14.57 3.32
C LEU A 20 3.63 13.79 4.05
N GLY A 21 3.75 12.48 3.82
CA GLY A 21 4.78 11.64 4.42
C GLY A 21 6.11 11.61 3.66
N LEU A 22 6.09 11.85 2.34
CA LEU A 22 7.27 11.77 1.46
C LEU A 22 8.43 12.74 1.74
N PRO A 23 8.22 13.94 2.33
CA PRO A 23 9.30 14.85 2.71
C PRO A 23 10.22 14.33 3.84
N LEU A 24 9.90 13.20 4.48
CA LEU A 24 10.66 12.60 5.59
C LEU A 24 12.20 12.55 5.37
N PRO A 25 12.74 12.22 4.18
CA PRO A 25 14.19 12.18 3.95
C PRO A 25 14.83 13.58 3.96
N ALA A 26 14.06 14.65 3.69
CA ALA A 26 14.53 16.03 3.69
C ALA A 26 14.54 16.66 5.10
N MET A 27 13.81 16.08 6.06
CA MET A 27 13.68 16.58 7.43
C MET A 27 14.96 16.31 8.24
N LYS A 28 15.77 17.35 8.42
CA LYS A 28 17.07 17.29 9.13
C LYS A 28 16.92 17.13 10.65
N ASN A 29 15.82 17.59 11.22
CA ASN A 29 15.63 17.66 12.68
C ASN A 29 15.03 16.40 13.29
N LEU A 30 14.70 15.39 12.48
CA LEU A 30 14.12 14.14 12.97
C LEU A 30 15.20 13.12 13.28
N SER A 31 15.18 12.64 14.54
CA SER A 31 16.05 11.56 15.00
C SER A 31 15.77 10.25 14.26
N ALA A 32 16.75 9.35 14.23
CA ALA A 32 16.57 8.01 13.64
C ALA A 32 15.43 7.23 14.34
N LYS A 33 15.29 7.41 15.66
CA LYS A 33 14.18 6.85 16.44
C LYS A 33 12.82 7.36 15.98
N ALA A 34 12.68 8.67 15.73
CA ALA A 34 11.43 9.25 15.25
C ALA A 34 11.08 8.76 13.84
N LYS A 35 12.07 8.69 12.93
CA LYS A 35 11.90 8.13 11.58
C LYS A 35 11.47 6.67 11.62
N GLY A 36 12.13 5.86 12.45
CA GLY A 36 11.76 4.47 12.66
C GLY A 36 10.37 4.31 13.26
N PHE A 37 9.98 5.18 14.20
CA PHE A 37 8.63 5.22 14.76
C PHE A 37 7.57 5.56 13.69
N LEU A 38 7.78 6.58 12.86
CA LEU A 38 6.83 6.96 11.80
C LEU A 38 6.66 5.85 10.74
N ASN A 39 7.76 5.19 10.35
CA ASN A 39 7.67 4.00 9.50
C ASN A 39 6.90 2.86 10.17
N ALA A 40 7.13 2.62 11.47
CA ALA A 40 6.44 1.57 12.23
C ALA A 40 4.95 1.90 12.48
N LEU A 41 4.62 3.18 12.65
CA LEU A 41 3.25 3.69 12.71
C LEU A 41 2.50 3.36 11.41
N SER A 42 3.10 3.71 10.28
CA SER A 42 2.58 3.37 8.95
C SER A 42 2.43 1.86 8.76
N LEU A 43 3.42 1.07 9.19
CA LEU A 43 3.33 -0.40 9.18
C LEU A 43 2.17 -0.93 10.02
N GLY A 44 1.92 -0.35 11.20
CA GLY A 44 0.79 -0.72 12.05
C GLY A 44 -0.54 -0.50 11.36
N ILE A 45 -0.72 0.66 10.72
CA ILE A 45 -1.93 0.95 9.94
C ILE A 45 -2.03 -0.02 8.75
N LEU A 46 -0.92 -0.29 8.06
CA LEU A 46 -0.87 -1.24 6.95
C LEU A 46 -1.32 -2.66 7.37
N ILE A 47 -0.95 -3.11 8.57
CA ILE A 47 -1.38 -4.41 9.09
C ILE A 47 -2.89 -4.42 9.34
N PHE A 48 -3.45 -3.32 9.86
CA PHE A 48 -4.91 -3.18 9.95
C PHE A 48 -5.55 -3.26 8.55
N LEU A 49 -5.02 -2.54 7.56
CA LEU A 49 -5.53 -2.57 6.19
C LEU A 49 -5.49 -3.96 5.56
N ILE A 50 -4.47 -4.76 5.85
CA ILE A 50 -4.42 -6.17 5.41
C ILE A 50 -5.62 -6.95 5.94
N ILE A 51 -5.95 -6.77 7.23
CA ILE A 51 -7.10 -7.42 7.86
C ILE A 51 -8.38 -6.96 7.17
N ASP A 52 -8.56 -5.65 7.05
CA ASP A 52 -9.75 -5.03 6.48
C ASP A 52 -10.04 -5.47 5.03
N ILE A 53 -9.02 -5.37 4.16
CA ILE A 53 -9.12 -5.75 2.75
C ILE A 53 -9.45 -7.24 2.61
N PHE A 54 -8.83 -8.11 3.41
CA PHE A 54 -9.13 -9.53 3.33
C PHE A 54 -10.51 -9.87 3.84
N SER A 55 -11.03 -9.19 4.88
CA SER A 55 -12.42 -9.35 5.30
C SER A 55 -13.38 -8.99 4.16
N HIS A 56 -13.18 -7.82 3.54
CA HIS A 56 -14.01 -7.34 2.42
C HIS A 56 -13.90 -8.19 1.14
N ALA A 57 -12.81 -8.95 0.96
CA ALA A 57 -12.69 -9.92 -0.13
C ALA A 57 -13.25 -11.30 0.23
N TRP A 58 -13.14 -11.71 1.50
CA TRP A 58 -13.53 -13.01 2.00
C TRP A 58 -15.05 -13.15 2.12
N GLU A 59 -15.72 -12.18 2.76
CA GLU A 59 -17.16 -12.23 3.02
C GLU A 59 -18.02 -12.50 1.77
N PRO A 60 -17.93 -11.72 0.68
CA PRO A 60 -18.72 -11.99 -0.53
C PRO A 60 -18.31 -13.30 -1.22
N THR A 61 -17.06 -13.75 -1.05
CA THR A 61 -16.60 -15.05 -1.57
C THR A 61 -17.23 -16.20 -0.79
N GLU A 62 -17.21 -16.12 0.54
CA GLU A 62 -17.82 -17.11 1.43
C GLU A 62 -19.33 -17.22 1.22
N GLU A 63 -20.01 -16.08 1.04
CA GLU A 63 -21.45 -16.06 0.78
C GLU A 63 -21.80 -16.84 -0.49
N ILE A 64 -21.12 -16.57 -1.61
CA ILE A 64 -21.39 -17.22 -2.89
C ILE A 64 -21.04 -18.72 -2.84
N VAL A 65 -19.94 -19.09 -2.19
CA VAL A 65 -19.56 -20.49 -2.00
C VAL A 65 -20.58 -21.24 -1.13
N SER A 66 -21.03 -20.61 -0.05
CA SER A 66 -22.06 -21.18 0.85
C SER A 66 -23.39 -21.36 0.12
N ASN A 67 -23.79 -20.35 -0.67
CA ASN A 67 -24.98 -20.43 -1.52
C ASN A 67 -24.88 -21.54 -2.57
N ALA A 68 -23.70 -21.74 -3.17
CA ALA A 68 -23.47 -22.84 -4.08
C ALA A 68 -23.59 -24.21 -3.38
N PHE A 69 -23.14 -24.32 -2.13
CA PHE A 69 -23.23 -25.56 -1.36
C PHE A 69 -24.68 -25.94 -1.01
N VAL A 70 -25.53 -24.97 -0.66
CA VAL A 70 -26.95 -25.21 -0.36
C VAL A 70 -27.84 -25.26 -1.62
N GLY A 71 -27.24 -25.10 -2.81
CA GLY A 71 -27.93 -25.18 -4.09
C GLY A 71 -28.69 -23.91 -4.50
N SER A 72 -28.46 -22.77 -3.84
CA SER A 72 -29.05 -21.47 -4.17
C SER A 72 -28.23 -20.64 -5.16
N ALA A 73 -26.97 -21.04 -5.43
CA ALA A 73 -26.12 -20.47 -6.47
C ALA A 73 -25.41 -21.56 -7.30
N SER A 74 -24.80 -21.19 -8.42
CA SER A 74 -24.03 -22.12 -9.24
C SER A 74 -22.70 -22.48 -8.56
N PHE A 75 -22.33 -23.75 -8.58
CA PHE A 75 -21.00 -24.20 -8.15
C PHE A 75 -19.87 -23.55 -8.95
N GLY A 76 -20.11 -23.26 -10.23
CA GLY A 76 -19.16 -22.54 -11.07
C GLY A 76 -18.86 -21.13 -10.56
N ASP A 77 -19.88 -20.43 -10.04
CA ASP A 77 -19.72 -19.06 -9.52
C ASP A 77 -18.85 -19.08 -8.26
N GLY A 78 -19.09 -20.03 -7.35
CA GLY A 78 -18.25 -20.23 -6.17
C GLY A 78 -16.78 -20.46 -6.52
N ILE A 79 -16.50 -21.33 -7.51
CA ILE A 79 -15.14 -21.57 -7.99
C ILE A 79 -14.50 -20.30 -8.56
N ILE A 80 -15.23 -19.53 -9.37
CA ILE A 80 -14.70 -18.32 -10.00
C ILE A 80 -14.31 -17.28 -8.94
N HIS A 81 -15.11 -17.11 -7.89
CA HIS A 81 -14.80 -16.18 -6.81
C HIS A 81 -13.58 -16.64 -5.99
N LEU A 82 -13.47 -17.94 -5.71
CA LEU A 82 -12.27 -18.51 -5.07
C LEU A 82 -11.01 -18.31 -5.93
N ILE A 83 -11.11 -18.49 -7.26
CA ILE A 83 -10.01 -18.24 -8.19
C ILE A 83 -9.64 -16.77 -8.19
N ALA A 84 -10.61 -15.85 -8.18
CA ALA A 84 -10.35 -14.41 -8.11
C ALA A 84 -9.63 -14.04 -6.80
N LEU A 85 -10.08 -14.58 -5.67
CA LEU A 85 -9.49 -14.36 -4.36
C LEU A 85 -8.04 -14.87 -4.29
N PHE A 86 -7.83 -16.19 -4.45
CA PHE A 86 -6.50 -16.77 -4.31
C PHE A 86 -5.56 -16.41 -5.47
N GLY A 87 -6.10 -16.27 -6.68
CA GLY A 87 -5.36 -15.78 -7.84
C GLY A 87 -4.90 -14.33 -7.65
N GLY A 88 -5.75 -13.46 -7.09
CA GLY A 88 -5.37 -12.10 -6.76
C GLY A 88 -4.27 -12.04 -5.71
N ILE A 89 -4.39 -12.79 -4.61
CA ILE A 89 -3.34 -12.92 -3.59
C ILE A 89 -2.01 -13.34 -4.21
N ALA A 90 -2.05 -14.36 -5.07
CA ALA A 90 -0.86 -14.86 -5.76
C ALA A 90 -0.24 -13.80 -6.68
N ILE A 91 -1.05 -13.04 -7.42
CA ILE A 91 -0.58 -11.94 -8.27
C ILE A 91 0.08 -10.84 -7.42
N GLY A 92 -0.52 -10.44 -6.30
CA GLY A 92 0.03 -9.42 -5.40
C GLY A 92 1.39 -9.84 -4.80
N LEU A 93 1.48 -11.07 -4.29
CA LEU A 93 2.70 -11.61 -3.69
C LEU A 93 3.78 -11.89 -4.75
N PHE A 94 3.47 -12.77 -5.70
CA PHE A 94 4.45 -13.24 -6.67
C PHE A 94 4.82 -12.17 -7.70
N GLY A 95 3.92 -11.22 -7.98
CA GLY A 95 4.23 -10.06 -8.82
C GLY A 95 5.33 -9.20 -8.23
N LEU A 96 5.29 -8.91 -6.93
CA LEU A 96 6.35 -8.15 -6.25
C LEU A 96 7.65 -8.94 -6.10
N VAL A 97 7.58 -10.24 -5.84
CA VAL A 97 8.76 -11.13 -5.84
C VAL A 97 9.42 -11.15 -7.23
N TRP A 98 8.62 -11.30 -8.28
CA TRP A 98 9.12 -11.31 -9.65
C TRP A 98 9.75 -9.97 -10.03
N TYR A 99 9.10 -8.85 -9.66
CA TYR A 99 9.67 -7.52 -9.84
C TYR A 99 11.00 -7.35 -9.08
N GLU A 100 11.10 -7.83 -7.84
CA GLU A 100 12.36 -7.80 -7.08
C GLU A 100 13.47 -8.58 -7.78
N HIS A 101 13.17 -9.81 -8.19
CA HIS A 101 14.11 -10.70 -8.87
C HIS A 101 14.63 -10.06 -10.17
N GLU A 102 13.73 -9.57 -11.00
CA GLU A 102 14.07 -8.96 -12.29
C GLU A 102 14.87 -7.65 -12.12
N ALA A 103 14.46 -6.81 -11.17
CA ALA A 103 15.16 -5.56 -10.85
C ALA A 103 16.54 -5.81 -10.22
N THR A 104 16.74 -6.96 -9.59
CA THR A 104 18.04 -7.37 -9.02
C THR A 104 18.95 -7.92 -10.11
N ILE A 105 18.49 -8.84 -10.96
CA ILE A 105 19.31 -9.45 -12.03
C ILE A 105 19.76 -8.42 -13.06
N LYS A 106 18.87 -7.57 -13.56
CA LYS A 106 19.20 -6.59 -14.63
C LYS A 106 20.14 -5.48 -14.21
N ARG A 107 20.39 -5.31 -12.91
CA ARG A 107 21.18 -4.19 -12.36
C ARG A 107 22.39 -4.62 -11.54
N VAL A 108 22.74 -5.90 -11.48
CA VAL A 108 24.12 -6.32 -11.15
C VAL A 108 24.98 -5.87 -12.32
N PRO A 109 25.74 -4.76 -12.20
CA PRO A 109 26.59 -4.35 -13.29
C PRO A 109 27.74 -5.36 -13.37
N HIS A 110 28.23 -5.64 -14.57
CA HIS A 110 29.46 -6.41 -14.81
C HIS A 110 30.72 -5.81 -14.10
N ILE A 111 30.56 -4.67 -13.41
CA ILE A 111 31.54 -4.01 -12.51
C ILE A 111 31.72 -4.77 -11.19
N LEU A 112 30.78 -5.64 -10.80
CA LEU A 112 30.94 -6.64 -9.74
C LEU A 112 31.79 -7.84 -10.20
N SER A 113 32.90 -7.59 -10.92
CA SER A 113 33.93 -8.62 -10.98
C SER A 113 34.36 -8.92 -9.54
N LEU A 114 34.49 -10.20 -9.19
CA LEU A 114 34.95 -10.67 -7.87
C LEU A 114 36.27 -10.00 -7.44
N GLU A 115 36.99 -9.41 -8.38
CA GLU A 115 38.22 -8.64 -8.21
C GLU A 115 38.02 -7.28 -7.50
N ASN A 116 36.93 -6.56 -7.77
CA ASN A 116 36.65 -5.25 -7.15
C ASN A 116 36.08 -5.38 -5.73
N ILE A 117 35.31 -6.44 -5.47
CA ILE A 117 34.79 -6.77 -4.13
C ILE A 117 35.94 -7.15 -3.19
N LYS A 118 36.95 -7.87 -3.70
CA LYS A 118 38.17 -8.22 -2.94
C LYS A 118 39.02 -7.02 -2.54
N LYS A 119 38.87 -5.86 -3.19
CA LYS A 119 39.63 -4.64 -2.86
C LYS A 119 39.05 -3.83 -1.70
N GLY A 120 37.88 -4.19 -1.15
CA GLY A 120 37.33 -3.54 0.03
C GLY A 120 37.09 -2.03 -0.16
N ASP A 121 36.60 -1.63 -1.34
CA ASP A 121 36.34 -0.22 -1.63
C ASP A 121 34.98 0.19 -1.02
N ASP A 122 35.03 0.93 0.10
CA ASP A 122 33.85 1.41 0.85
C ASP A 122 32.85 2.17 -0.04
N HIS A 123 33.34 2.81 -1.11
CA HIS A 123 32.50 3.52 -2.07
C HIS A 123 31.53 2.59 -2.82
N LEU A 124 31.99 1.38 -3.19
CA LEU A 124 31.18 0.40 -3.91
C LEU A 124 30.05 -0.11 -3.02
N HIS A 125 30.34 -0.43 -1.76
CA HIS A 125 29.34 -0.86 -0.78
C HIS A 125 28.26 0.19 -0.57
N GLN A 126 28.64 1.46 -0.48
CA GLN A 126 27.71 2.58 -0.33
C GLN A 126 26.77 2.71 -1.54
N LEU A 127 27.30 2.62 -2.77
CA LEU A 127 26.52 2.64 -4.02
C LEU A 127 25.49 1.49 -4.09
N PHE A 128 25.86 0.28 -3.68
CA PHE A 128 24.94 -0.86 -3.61
C PHE A 128 23.83 -0.64 -2.59
N HIS A 129 24.17 -0.12 -1.41
CA HIS A 129 23.19 0.20 -0.37
C HIS A 129 22.19 1.26 -0.82
N GLU A 130 22.66 2.35 -1.46
CA GLU A 130 21.77 3.40 -1.98
C GLU A 130 20.86 2.84 -3.07
N THR A 131 21.39 2.10 -4.04
CA THR A 131 20.59 1.50 -5.13
C THR A 131 19.50 0.57 -4.58
N SER A 132 19.83 -0.22 -3.55
CA SER A 132 18.89 -1.09 -2.86
C SER A 132 17.78 -0.30 -2.16
N ALA A 133 18.11 0.83 -1.51
CA ALA A 133 17.14 1.70 -0.87
C ALA A 133 16.13 2.33 -1.86
N TYR A 134 16.61 2.85 -3.00
CA TYR A 134 15.73 3.41 -4.04
C TYR A 134 14.78 2.35 -4.61
N ARG A 135 15.29 1.12 -4.83
CA ARG A 135 14.45 0.00 -5.28
C ARG A 135 13.40 -0.37 -4.23
N LEU A 136 13.79 -0.43 -2.96
CA LEU A 136 12.90 -0.76 -1.87
C LEU A 136 11.76 0.26 -1.74
N ALA A 137 12.07 1.56 -1.82
CA ALA A 137 11.06 2.62 -1.83
C ALA A 137 10.09 2.48 -3.03
N MET A 138 10.59 2.13 -4.22
CA MET A 138 9.75 1.88 -5.39
C MET A 138 8.83 0.68 -5.20
N MET A 139 9.33 -0.42 -4.63
CA MET A 139 8.52 -1.62 -4.37
C MET A 139 7.41 -1.33 -3.36
N ILE A 140 7.73 -0.59 -2.29
CA ILE A 140 6.75 -0.15 -1.30
C ILE A 140 5.69 0.74 -1.97
N ALA A 141 6.10 1.70 -2.80
CA ALA A 141 5.17 2.57 -3.54
C ALA A 141 4.27 1.79 -4.51
N VAL A 142 4.78 0.78 -5.22
CA VAL A 142 3.97 -0.06 -6.12
C VAL A 142 2.96 -0.90 -5.33
N GLY A 143 3.38 -1.53 -4.23
CA GLY A 143 2.47 -2.34 -3.42
C GLY A 143 1.38 -1.50 -2.75
N ILE A 144 1.74 -0.32 -2.23
CA ILE A 144 0.77 0.68 -1.75
C ILE A 144 -0.14 1.14 -2.90
N GLY A 145 0.40 1.38 -4.09
CA GLY A 145 -0.40 1.74 -5.27
C GLY A 145 -1.50 0.73 -5.62
N PHE A 146 -1.24 -0.58 -5.48
CA PHE A 146 -2.28 -1.60 -5.65
C PHE A 146 -3.37 -1.51 -4.58
N HIS A 147 -3.00 -1.21 -3.34
CA HIS A 147 -3.95 -0.95 -2.27
C HIS A 147 -4.79 0.31 -2.53
N ASN A 148 -4.15 1.42 -2.83
CA ASN A 148 -4.80 2.70 -3.13
C ASN A 148 -5.74 2.61 -4.33
N PHE A 149 -5.44 1.74 -5.30
CA PHE A 149 -6.38 1.42 -6.38
C PHE A 149 -7.69 0.82 -5.85
N SER A 150 -7.60 -0.15 -4.93
CA SER A 150 -8.77 -0.80 -4.31
C SER A 150 -9.60 0.16 -3.45
N GLU A 151 -8.96 1.08 -2.73
CA GLU A 151 -9.63 2.18 -2.03
C GLU A 151 -10.42 3.07 -3.01
N GLY A 152 -9.78 3.43 -4.12
CA GLY A 152 -10.40 4.21 -5.16
C GLY A 152 -11.67 3.52 -5.67
N LEU A 153 -11.60 2.21 -5.96
CA LEU A 153 -12.76 1.43 -6.39
C LEU A 153 -13.90 1.54 -5.37
N ALA A 154 -13.62 1.38 -4.08
CA ALA A 154 -14.62 1.51 -3.02
C ALA A 154 -15.29 2.89 -3.01
N ILE A 155 -14.51 3.99 -3.07
CA ILE A 155 -15.06 5.36 -3.15
C ILE A 155 -16.00 5.50 -4.35
N GLY A 156 -15.55 5.04 -5.52
CA GLY A 156 -16.32 5.15 -6.77
C GLY A 156 -17.63 4.35 -6.71
N GLN A 157 -17.59 3.15 -6.13
CA GLN A 157 -18.74 2.27 -5.99
C GLN A 157 -19.76 2.81 -4.99
N SER A 158 -19.32 3.34 -3.84
CA SER A 158 -20.22 4.01 -2.88
C SER A 158 -20.93 5.19 -3.54
N TYR A 159 -20.22 5.99 -4.35
CA TYR A 159 -20.85 7.08 -5.10
C TYR A 159 -21.87 6.57 -6.14
N ALA A 160 -21.50 5.55 -6.92
CA ALA A 160 -22.38 4.97 -7.94
C ALA A 160 -23.64 4.32 -7.33
N ALA A 161 -23.55 3.82 -6.09
CA ALA A 161 -24.67 3.31 -5.32
C ALA A 161 -25.58 4.42 -4.74
N GLY A 162 -25.19 5.69 -4.85
CA GLY A 162 -25.92 6.82 -4.24
C GLY A 162 -25.54 7.10 -2.79
N GLU A 163 -24.62 6.31 -2.22
CA GLU A 163 -24.13 6.42 -0.84
C GLU A 163 -23.04 7.50 -0.71
N VAL A 164 -23.43 8.74 -1.01
CA VAL A 164 -22.50 9.89 -1.00
C VAL A 164 -21.89 10.14 0.38
N GLY A 165 -22.64 9.88 1.45
CA GLY A 165 -22.15 9.99 2.83
C GLY A 165 -20.98 9.02 3.07
N LEU A 166 -21.17 7.75 2.71
CA LEU A 166 -20.14 6.73 2.80
C LEU A 166 -18.92 7.07 1.94
N ALA A 167 -19.12 7.50 0.69
CA ALA A 167 -18.01 7.89 -0.19
C ALA A 167 -17.14 8.99 0.44
N LEU A 168 -17.75 10.01 1.05
CA LEU A 168 -17.02 11.08 1.75
C LEU A 168 -16.29 10.57 3.00
N LEU A 169 -16.91 9.66 3.75
CA LEU A 169 -16.34 9.07 4.94
C LEU A 169 -15.10 8.22 4.61
N LEU A 170 -15.20 7.39 3.55
CA LEU A 170 -14.07 6.66 2.97
C LEU A 170 -12.96 7.61 2.51
N ILE A 171 -13.29 8.68 1.78
CA ILE A 171 -12.31 9.70 1.36
C ILE A 171 -11.53 10.25 2.57
N MET A 172 -12.22 10.55 3.68
CA MET A 172 -11.57 11.09 4.88
C MET A 172 -10.72 10.04 5.61
N GLY A 173 -11.22 8.81 5.73
CA GLY A 173 -10.49 7.69 6.30
C GLY A 173 -9.21 7.39 5.53
N PHE A 174 -9.34 7.17 4.22
CA PHE A 174 -8.26 6.88 3.30
C PHE A 174 -7.21 8.01 3.25
N ALA A 175 -7.66 9.27 3.19
CA ALA A 175 -6.76 10.42 3.27
C ALA A 175 -5.88 10.41 4.53
N THR A 176 -6.42 9.94 5.66
CA THR A 176 -5.73 9.93 6.95
C THR A 176 -4.60 8.90 6.98
N HIS A 177 -4.81 7.68 6.49
CA HIS A 177 -3.73 6.69 6.48
C HIS A 177 -2.81 6.80 5.27
N ASN A 178 -3.29 7.23 4.10
CA ASN A 178 -2.43 7.55 2.95
C ASN A 178 -1.33 8.55 3.33
N ALA A 179 -1.65 9.54 4.17
CA ALA A 179 -0.64 10.46 4.71
C ALA A 179 0.49 9.74 5.47
N THR A 180 0.16 8.65 6.19
CA THR A 180 1.14 7.86 6.94
C THR A 180 1.93 6.91 6.05
N GLU A 181 1.34 6.38 4.99
CA GLU A 181 2.00 5.50 4.01
C GLU A 181 3.18 6.15 3.30
N GLY A 182 3.13 7.48 3.15
CA GLY A 182 4.27 8.27 2.69
C GLY A 182 5.52 8.08 3.56
N PHE A 183 5.37 7.83 4.86
CA PHE A 183 6.49 7.48 5.76
C PHE A 183 7.07 6.10 5.45
N GLY A 184 6.22 5.12 5.14
CA GLY A 184 6.64 3.78 4.72
C GLY A 184 7.44 3.81 3.42
N ILE A 185 6.94 4.54 2.41
CA ILE A 185 7.63 4.74 1.13
C ILE A 185 8.97 5.47 1.32
N ALA A 186 9.00 6.50 2.15
CA ALA A 186 10.20 7.30 2.39
C ALA A 186 11.22 6.62 3.31
N GLY A 187 10.81 5.61 4.09
CA GLY A 187 11.64 4.92 5.07
C GLY A 187 12.99 4.47 4.49
N PRO A 188 13.02 3.66 3.40
CA PRO A 188 14.27 3.13 2.85
C PRO A 188 15.27 4.20 2.39
N ILE A 189 14.78 5.32 1.88
CA ILE A 189 15.60 6.40 1.31
C ILE A 189 15.94 7.51 2.31
N THR A 190 15.67 7.26 3.59
CA THR A 190 16.01 8.17 4.68
C THR A 190 17.41 7.91 5.20
N GLY A 191 18.20 8.97 5.39
CA GLY A 191 19.56 8.87 5.92
C GLY A 191 20.62 8.47 4.89
N LEU A 192 20.29 8.46 3.60
CA LEU A 192 21.25 8.30 2.53
C LEU A 192 22.25 9.46 2.49
N SER A 193 23.43 9.21 1.92
CA SER A 193 24.51 10.22 1.85
C SER A 193 24.17 11.31 0.86
N LYS A 194 23.56 10.94 -0.27
CA LYS A 194 22.95 11.88 -1.20
C LYS A 194 21.44 11.96 -0.97
N LYS A 195 20.92 13.19 -0.89
CA LYS A 195 19.48 13.42 -0.78
C LYS A 195 18.74 12.87 -2.00
N PRO A 196 17.57 12.23 -1.80
CA PRO A 196 16.69 11.84 -2.90
C PRO A 196 16.29 13.02 -3.78
N SER A 197 16.25 12.80 -5.09
CA SER A 197 15.80 13.83 -6.03
C SER A 197 14.29 14.08 -5.85
N ILE A 198 13.88 15.34 -5.98
CA ILE A 198 12.45 15.71 -5.93
C ILE A 198 11.64 14.98 -7.00
N ARG A 199 12.21 14.82 -8.21
CA ARG A 199 11.56 14.07 -9.30
C ARG A 199 11.24 12.63 -8.89
N PHE A 200 12.17 11.97 -8.20
CA PHE A 200 11.94 10.62 -7.70
C PHE A 200 10.87 10.58 -6.59
N MET A 201 10.87 11.53 -5.67
CA MET A 201 9.82 11.63 -4.65
C MET A 201 8.43 11.89 -5.27
N ILE A 202 8.35 12.74 -6.29
CA ILE A 202 7.12 12.96 -7.07
C ILE A 202 6.67 11.65 -7.72
N LEU A 203 7.57 10.93 -8.37
CA LEU A 203 7.26 9.65 -8.99
C LEU A 203 6.71 8.63 -7.97
N LEU A 204 7.34 8.52 -6.79
CA LEU A 204 6.89 7.63 -5.73
C LEU A 204 5.48 7.97 -5.24
N GLY A 205 5.18 9.26 -5.04
CA GLY A 205 3.84 9.68 -4.62
C GLY A 205 2.78 9.52 -5.71
N VAL A 206 3.15 9.69 -6.98
CA VAL A 206 2.23 9.39 -8.10
C VAL A 206 1.97 7.90 -8.21
N ILE A 207 2.97 7.04 -8.03
CA ILE A 207 2.80 5.59 -8.09
C ILE A 207 2.01 5.07 -6.88
N GLY A 208 2.27 5.59 -5.68
CA GLY A 208 1.55 5.20 -4.47
C GLY A 208 0.12 5.74 -4.41
N GLY A 209 -0.06 7.05 -4.62
CA GLY A 209 -1.36 7.72 -4.42
C GLY A 209 -2.21 7.93 -5.67
N GLY A 210 -1.59 8.03 -6.86
CA GLY A 210 -2.32 8.22 -8.12
C GLY A 210 -3.36 7.14 -8.43
N PRO A 211 -3.13 5.86 -8.09
CA PRO A 211 -4.11 4.81 -8.31
C PRO A 211 -5.45 5.02 -7.59
N THR A 212 -5.53 5.76 -6.47
CA THR A 212 -6.81 6.08 -5.82
C THR A 212 -7.74 6.84 -6.77
N PHE A 213 -7.23 7.85 -7.48
CA PHE A 213 -8.02 8.56 -8.48
C PHE A 213 -8.51 7.64 -9.60
N ILE A 214 -7.64 6.77 -10.11
CA ILE A 214 -7.99 5.82 -11.18
C ILE A 214 -9.04 4.82 -10.70
N GLY A 215 -8.89 4.31 -9.48
CA GLY A 215 -9.88 3.45 -8.83
C GLY A 215 -11.22 4.17 -8.66
N THR A 216 -11.23 5.42 -8.18
CA THR A 216 -12.47 6.20 -8.02
C THR A 216 -13.18 6.41 -9.35
N LEU A 217 -12.42 6.74 -10.39
CA LEU A 217 -12.94 6.84 -11.75
C LEU A 217 -13.57 5.52 -12.20
N LEU A 218 -12.84 4.40 -12.14
CA LEU A 218 -13.35 3.12 -12.64
C LEU A 218 -14.50 2.57 -11.80
N GLY A 219 -14.41 2.67 -10.48
CA GLY A 219 -15.45 2.23 -9.54
C GLY A 219 -16.75 3.02 -9.68
N SER A 220 -16.66 4.30 -10.11
CA SER A 220 -17.85 5.12 -10.39
C SER A 220 -18.55 4.79 -11.71
N LEU A 221 -17.89 4.07 -12.62
CA LEU A 221 -18.41 3.76 -13.95
C LEU A 221 -18.95 2.33 -14.05
N TRP A 222 -18.39 1.39 -13.28
CA TRP A 222 -18.71 -0.02 -13.41
C TRP A 222 -18.48 -0.80 -12.11
N PHE A 223 -19.38 -1.74 -11.83
CA PHE A 223 -19.31 -2.64 -10.69
C PHE A 223 -19.28 -4.11 -11.13
N SER A 224 -18.36 -4.88 -10.55
CA SER A 224 -18.25 -6.33 -10.72
C SER A 224 -17.67 -6.93 -9.44
N SER A 225 -18.43 -7.81 -8.79
CA SER A 225 -18.01 -8.48 -7.54
C SER A 225 -16.70 -9.24 -7.72
N ILE A 226 -16.58 -10.02 -8.79
CA ILE A 226 -15.37 -10.81 -9.11
C ILE A 226 -14.15 -9.90 -9.27
N THR A 227 -14.31 -8.78 -9.98
CA THR A 227 -13.22 -7.85 -10.24
C THR A 227 -12.82 -7.09 -8.97
N TYR A 228 -13.81 -6.73 -8.14
CA TYR A 228 -13.57 -6.12 -6.84
C TYR A 228 -12.75 -7.06 -5.94
N ILE A 229 -13.21 -8.30 -5.76
CA ILE A 229 -12.50 -9.34 -4.99
C ILE A 229 -11.09 -9.55 -5.53
N LEU A 230 -10.92 -9.65 -6.85
CA LEU A 230 -9.60 -9.80 -7.47
C LEU A 230 -8.65 -8.66 -7.08
N PHE A 231 -9.10 -7.40 -7.18
CA PHE A 231 -8.25 -6.25 -6.89
C PHE A 231 -7.98 -6.07 -5.40
N LEU A 232 -8.96 -6.31 -4.51
CA LEU A 232 -8.72 -6.36 -3.07
C LEU A 232 -7.70 -7.44 -2.74
N SER A 233 -7.80 -8.60 -3.37
CA SER A 233 -6.88 -9.72 -3.13
C SER A 233 -5.46 -9.43 -3.62
N ILE A 234 -5.32 -8.75 -4.77
CA ILE A 234 -4.02 -8.24 -5.25
C ILE A 234 -3.44 -7.25 -4.24
N ALA A 235 -4.24 -6.30 -3.76
CA ALA A 235 -3.84 -5.35 -2.73
C ALA A 235 -3.37 -6.07 -1.45
N GLY A 236 -4.18 -6.96 -0.88
CA GLY A 236 -3.83 -7.71 0.33
C GLY A 236 -2.54 -8.51 0.17
N GLY A 237 -2.37 -9.22 -0.96
CA GLY A 237 -1.13 -9.92 -1.28
C GLY A 237 0.08 -8.98 -1.38
N ALA A 238 -0.07 -7.83 -2.04
CA ALA A 238 0.98 -6.84 -2.15
C ALA A 238 1.36 -6.23 -0.80
N LEU A 239 0.37 -5.95 0.06
CA LEU A 239 0.58 -5.39 1.39
C LEU A 239 1.27 -6.36 2.35
N ILE A 240 0.99 -7.67 2.27
CA ILE A 240 1.77 -8.68 3.01
C ILE A 240 3.26 -8.52 2.68
N TYR A 241 3.60 -8.45 1.39
CA TYR A 241 4.98 -8.31 0.95
C TYR A 241 5.61 -7.00 1.46
N VAL A 242 4.92 -5.88 1.25
CA VAL A 242 5.38 -4.55 1.65
C VAL A 242 5.55 -4.42 3.16
N SER A 243 4.69 -5.04 3.96
CA SER A 243 4.78 -5.03 5.42
C SER A 243 6.12 -5.59 5.92
N MET A 244 6.61 -6.66 5.29
CA MET A 244 7.91 -7.27 5.59
C MET A 244 9.06 -6.34 5.20
N LEU A 245 8.97 -5.68 4.04
CA LEU A 245 9.95 -4.69 3.59
C LEU A 245 10.05 -3.49 4.55
N MET A 246 8.90 -3.00 5.02
CA MET A 246 8.81 -1.89 5.97
C MET A 246 9.33 -2.27 7.35
N TYR A 247 9.02 -3.47 7.84
CA TYR A 247 9.58 -3.98 9.10
C TYR A 247 11.11 -4.05 9.03
N ASN A 248 11.64 -4.66 7.97
CA ASN A 248 13.09 -4.78 7.75
C ASN A 248 13.78 -3.42 7.60
N THR A 249 13.09 -2.44 7.03
CA THR A 249 13.56 -1.05 6.96
C THR A 249 13.60 -0.41 8.34
N GLY A 250 12.50 -0.51 9.11
CA GLY A 250 12.41 0.07 10.46
C GLY A 250 13.49 -0.45 11.41
N ARG A 251 13.82 -1.75 11.31
CA ARG A 251 14.89 -2.41 12.08
C ARG A 251 16.28 -1.82 11.87
N LYS A 252 16.51 -1.11 10.75
CA LYS A 252 17.78 -0.42 10.47
C LYS A 252 17.86 0.96 11.13
N HIS A 253 16.74 1.54 11.53
CA HIS A 253 16.66 2.91 12.03
C HIS A 253 16.39 3.01 13.54
N THR A 254 15.80 1.98 14.14
CA THR A 254 15.39 2.03 15.55
C THR A 254 15.35 0.64 16.20
N THR A 255 15.09 0.60 17.51
CA THR A 255 15.01 -0.64 18.29
C THR A 255 13.68 -1.36 18.08
N ASN A 256 13.65 -2.66 18.35
CA ASN A 256 12.42 -3.44 18.25
C ASN A 256 11.28 -2.85 19.09
N SER A 257 11.59 -2.39 20.31
CA SER A 257 10.59 -1.83 21.21
C SER A 257 9.89 -0.63 20.59
N ILE A 258 10.62 0.27 19.92
CA ILE A 258 10.04 1.44 19.25
C ILE A 258 9.20 1.00 18.04
N ILE A 259 9.63 -0.02 17.30
CA ILE A 259 8.86 -0.57 16.19
C ILE A 259 7.54 -1.17 16.69
N MET A 260 7.58 -2.00 17.74
CA MET A 260 6.36 -2.62 18.28
C MET A 260 5.38 -1.58 18.82
N ILE A 261 5.88 -0.52 19.48
CA ILE A 261 5.02 0.60 19.92
C ILE A 261 4.42 1.31 18.71
N GLY A 262 5.21 1.61 17.68
CA GLY A 262 4.71 2.25 16.45
C GLY A 262 3.63 1.40 15.78
N ILE A 263 3.87 0.09 15.61
CA ILE A 263 2.90 -0.85 15.05
C ILE A 263 1.61 -0.86 15.88
N PHE A 264 1.72 -0.95 17.21
CA PHE A 264 0.56 -0.94 18.10
C PHE A 264 -0.26 0.35 17.96
N VAL A 265 0.40 1.51 18.00
CA VAL A 265 -0.28 2.81 17.83
C VAL A 265 -0.93 2.89 16.44
N GLY A 266 -0.26 2.40 15.41
CA GLY A 266 -0.80 2.36 14.05
C GLY A 266 -2.05 1.49 13.94
N LEU A 267 -2.03 0.30 14.54
CA LEU A 267 -3.20 -0.58 14.63
C LEU A 267 -4.37 0.10 15.36
N CYS A 268 -4.11 0.75 16.50
CA CYS A 268 -5.14 1.48 17.23
C CYS A 268 -5.75 2.61 16.39
N ILE A 269 -4.93 3.31 15.60
CA ILE A 269 -5.43 4.34 14.67
C ILE A 269 -6.29 3.71 13.59
N GLY A 270 -5.83 2.63 12.95
CA GLY A 270 -6.56 1.94 11.89
C GLY A 270 -7.95 1.46 12.34
N PHE A 271 -8.01 0.69 13.42
CA PHE A 271 -9.29 0.26 14.00
C PHE A 271 -10.13 1.44 14.52
N GLY A 272 -9.49 2.50 15.03
CA GLY A 272 -10.19 3.70 15.48
C GLY A 272 -10.85 4.44 14.32
N THR A 273 -10.18 4.55 13.18
CA THR A 273 -10.76 5.16 11.97
C THR A 273 -11.90 4.31 11.42
N ASP A 274 -11.74 2.99 11.37
CA ASP A 274 -12.78 2.05 10.94
C ASP A 274 -14.05 2.13 11.80
N LEU A 275 -13.87 2.17 13.12
CA LEU A 275 -14.98 2.36 14.06
C LEU A 275 -15.73 3.68 13.81
N ILE A 276 -15.03 4.77 13.51
CA ILE A 276 -15.65 6.06 13.19
C ILE A 276 -16.43 5.96 11.87
N ILE A 277 -15.89 5.25 10.88
CA ILE A 277 -16.57 5.02 9.60
C ILE A 277 -17.89 4.28 9.86
N HIS A 278 -17.82 3.15 10.57
CA HIS A 278 -19.00 2.34 10.89
C HIS A 278 -20.06 3.10 11.70
N LEU A 279 -19.64 3.88 12.71
CA LEU A 279 -20.58 4.70 13.50
C LEU A 279 -21.22 5.84 12.69
N GLY A 280 -20.59 6.29 11.60
CA GLY A 280 -21.14 7.30 10.70
C GLY A 280 -22.21 6.77 9.74
N GLU A 281 -22.36 5.44 9.65
CA GLU A 281 -23.38 4.77 8.84
C GLU A 281 -24.70 4.51 9.61
N LEU A 282 -24.69 4.64 10.94
CA LEU A 282 -25.85 4.46 11.84
C LEU A 282 -26.74 5.72 11.90
#